data_AF-A0A7C5TCK5-F1
#
_entry.id   AF-A0A7C5TCK5-F1
#
_cell.length_a   1.000
_cell.length_b   1.000
_cell.length_c   1.000
_cell.angle_alpha   90.00
_cell.angle_beta   90.00
_cell.angle_gamma   90.00
#
_symmetry.space_group_name_H-M   'P 1'
#
loop_
_entity.id
_entity.type
_entity.pdbx_description
1 polymer ?
#
loop_
_entity_poly.entity_id
_entity_poly.type
_entity_poly.pdbx_seq_one_letter_code
_entity_poly.pdbx_strand_id
1 'polypeptide(L)'
;MHMAILGGVSLSMLYTLLYPWIYRYELAHYVMFGVALPFIVGLIGAFVWRAQVLARSFRVHAELNVDHEFRRRSAMLQGMLMAIIALTTTTLAMTILPTLFYVDIKLIITVFDYLLIVIFYARPEVNLYITFDRGLPNIRMPFNIKDVIEGKVDASQISMGVGKIGEFENYEIHSFDTCVEIGACEEYCPAVSAGRPLSPRVLVRKLAILKSASGLDADPFKVIGEDELWACTTCGACTYNCPVGVRHIDIIMDLRRKLVELGKLDQKKSNLLLNISQYNNSMGMPNYGRHDWLKELGVKTVQENSDFEYLLWIGCMGSFDNRAREIVKALVEILREAGLLDKVAILGDEETCCGDPARRLGEESRFQELALNNIELFKKYDVKAIITICPHGYNVFKNDYVKVDPWMGNVKVYHHVEFLNELINKGVIKVSRDNVVFTIHDPCYLARYNGVINPQREIIRKVGDLREPVRHGAQTFCCGAGGANYWYDVPEKKRISHIRLEQLMDTRAQTIVTLCPFCNAMLTDAARVKGVEDKVKILDIAEIIRESVAKPVETKQIN
;
A
#
# COMPACT_ATOMS: atom_id res chain seq x y z
N MET A 1 -21.72 3.76 0.03
CA MET A 1 -21.94 4.28 -1.35
C MET A 1 -22.14 3.16 -2.37
N HIS A 2 -21.11 2.39 -2.79
CA HIS A 2 -21.26 1.38 -3.84
C HIS A 2 -22.27 0.28 -3.50
N MET A 3 -22.30 -0.20 -2.25
CA MET A 3 -23.33 -1.13 -1.78
C MET A 3 -24.75 -0.55 -1.83
N ALA A 4 -24.89 0.77 -1.67
CA ALA A 4 -26.20 1.44 -1.76
C ALA A 4 -26.62 1.64 -3.22
N ILE A 5 -25.67 1.90 -4.12
CA ILE A 5 -25.94 1.94 -5.57
C ILE A 5 -26.32 0.54 -6.06
N LEU A 6 -25.48 -0.47 -5.80
CA LEU A 6 -25.72 -1.84 -6.25
C LEU A 6 -27.00 -2.41 -5.61
N GLY A 7 -27.18 -2.26 -4.30
CA GLY A 7 -28.41 -2.67 -3.62
C GLY A 7 -29.64 -1.88 -4.07
N GLY A 8 -29.50 -0.58 -4.36
CA GLY A 8 -30.59 0.24 -4.91
C GLY A 8 -31.01 -0.20 -6.31
N VAL A 9 -30.03 -0.53 -7.18
CA VAL A 9 -30.28 -1.09 -8.52
C VAL A 9 -30.92 -2.46 -8.42
N SER A 10 -30.36 -3.38 -7.62
CA SER A 10 -30.92 -4.71 -7.42
C SER A 10 -32.34 -4.65 -6.85
N LEU A 11 -32.60 -3.75 -5.91
CA LEU A 11 -33.93 -3.55 -5.33
C LEU A 11 -34.90 -2.95 -6.35
N SER A 12 -34.46 -2.00 -7.16
CA SER A 12 -35.25 -1.42 -8.25
C SER A 12 -35.66 -2.50 -9.27
N MET A 13 -34.73 -3.38 -9.67
CA MET A 13 -35.01 -4.50 -10.58
C MET A 13 -35.97 -5.51 -9.95
N LEU A 14 -35.73 -5.90 -8.69
CA LEU A 14 -36.60 -6.80 -7.94
C LEU A 14 -38.01 -6.23 -7.81
N TYR A 15 -38.14 -4.94 -7.52
CA TYR A 15 -39.43 -4.27 -7.44
C TYR A 15 -40.15 -4.28 -8.78
N THR A 16 -39.43 -4.02 -9.87
CA THR A 16 -40.00 -4.06 -11.23
C THR A 16 -40.53 -5.45 -11.56
N LEU A 17 -39.78 -6.51 -11.22
CA LEU A 17 -40.21 -7.90 -11.43
C LEU A 17 -41.43 -8.29 -10.57
N LEU A 18 -41.47 -7.82 -9.32
CA LEU A 18 -42.52 -8.14 -8.36
C LEU A 18 -43.72 -7.17 -8.42
N TYR A 19 -43.66 -6.14 -9.26
CA TYR A 19 -44.66 -5.07 -9.33
C TYR A 19 -46.11 -5.57 -9.44
N PRO A 20 -46.45 -6.57 -10.30
CA PRO A 20 -47.81 -7.07 -10.41
C PRO A 20 -48.35 -7.73 -9.13
N TRP A 21 -47.45 -8.30 -8.32
CA TRP A 21 -47.78 -8.92 -7.04
C TRP A 21 -47.87 -7.88 -5.92
N ILE A 22 -46.90 -6.96 -5.85
CA ILE A 22 -46.85 -5.87 -4.87
C ILE A 22 -48.09 -4.96 -5.00
N TYR A 23 -48.56 -4.70 -6.23
CA TYR A 23 -49.78 -3.93 -6.49
C TYR A 23 -51.06 -4.57 -5.92
N ARG A 24 -51.10 -5.90 -5.76
CA ARG A 24 -52.28 -6.61 -5.25
C ARG A 24 -52.35 -6.68 -3.72
N TYR A 25 -51.25 -6.44 -3.01
CA TYR A 25 -51.17 -6.60 -1.56
C TYR A 25 -50.58 -5.34 -0.90
N GLU A 26 -51.41 -4.57 -0.19
CA GLU A 26 -50.97 -3.34 0.50
C GLU A 26 -49.82 -3.60 1.49
N LEU A 27 -49.84 -4.72 2.21
CA LEU A 27 -48.77 -5.10 3.13
C LEU A 27 -47.42 -5.26 2.40
N ALA A 28 -47.41 -5.79 1.17
CA ALA A 28 -46.20 -5.94 0.38
C ALA A 28 -45.62 -4.56 -0.02
N HIS A 29 -46.46 -3.56 -0.29
CA HIS A 29 -46.03 -2.19 -0.53
C HIS A 29 -45.31 -1.59 0.69
N TYR A 30 -45.88 -1.72 1.90
CA TYR A 30 -45.28 -1.18 3.13
C TYR A 30 -43.97 -1.89 3.50
N VAL A 31 -43.88 -3.21 3.30
CA VAL A 31 -42.63 -3.96 3.52
C VAL A 31 -41.55 -3.49 2.55
N MET A 32 -41.87 -3.37 1.27
CA MET A 32 -40.92 -2.89 0.26
C MET A 32 -40.50 -1.43 0.51
N PHE A 33 -41.40 -0.59 1.02
CA PHE A 33 -41.06 0.77 1.46
C PHE A 33 -40.01 0.77 2.58
N GLY A 34 -40.22 -0.03 3.63
CA GLY A 34 -39.26 -0.15 4.74
C GLY A 34 -37.89 -0.64 4.26
N VAL A 35 -37.87 -1.56 3.29
CA VAL A 35 -36.63 -2.06 2.67
C VAL A 35 -35.96 -1.00 1.79
N ALA A 36 -36.71 -0.20 1.05
CA ALA A 36 -36.18 0.79 0.11
C ALA A 36 -35.62 2.05 0.76
N LEU A 37 -36.16 2.46 1.90
CA LEU A 37 -35.81 3.73 2.56
C LEU A 37 -34.29 3.85 2.89
N PRO A 38 -33.62 2.83 3.45
CA PRO A 38 -32.15 2.88 3.65
C PRO A 38 -31.36 3.06 2.36
N PHE A 39 -31.82 2.48 1.24
CA PHE A 39 -31.14 2.63 -0.06
C PHE A 39 -31.33 4.05 -0.62
N ILE A 40 -32.51 4.64 -0.50
CA ILE A 40 -32.76 6.04 -0.89
C ILE A 40 -31.83 6.98 -0.11
N VAL A 41 -31.77 6.83 1.22
CA VAL A 41 -30.88 7.65 2.07
C VAL A 41 -29.42 7.45 1.64
N GLY A 42 -29.02 6.20 1.36
CA GLY A 42 -27.69 5.87 0.86
C GLY A 42 -27.38 6.48 -0.51
N LEU A 43 -28.35 6.55 -1.43
CA LEU A 43 -28.22 7.17 -2.76
C LEU A 43 -28.15 8.69 -2.67
N ILE A 44 -28.93 9.33 -1.79
CA ILE A 44 -28.81 10.76 -1.51
C ILE A 44 -27.41 11.08 -0.97
N GLY A 45 -26.92 10.29 0.00
CA GLY A 45 -25.55 10.41 0.49
C GLY A 45 -24.50 10.21 -0.61
N ALA A 46 -24.72 9.26 -1.51
CA ALA A 46 -23.87 9.04 -2.69
C ALA A 46 -23.86 10.26 -3.62
N PHE A 47 -25.02 10.87 -3.87
CA PHE A 47 -25.12 12.08 -4.69
C PHE A 47 -24.34 13.25 -4.09
N VAL A 48 -24.51 13.49 -2.78
CA VAL A 48 -23.77 14.55 -2.06
C VAL A 48 -22.26 14.30 -2.13
N TRP A 49 -21.84 13.06 -1.86
CA TRP A 49 -20.43 12.67 -2.01
C TRP A 49 -19.91 12.94 -3.42
N ARG A 50 -20.68 12.59 -4.46
CA ARG A 50 -20.29 12.83 -5.85
C ARG A 50 -20.18 14.30 -6.20
N ALA A 51 -21.10 15.13 -5.72
CA ALA A 51 -21.00 16.57 -5.88
C ALA A 51 -19.72 17.12 -5.24
N GLN A 52 -19.32 16.60 -4.07
CA GLN A 52 -18.05 16.97 -3.43
C GLN A 52 -16.82 16.52 -4.23
N VAL A 53 -16.84 15.31 -4.80
CA VAL A 53 -15.77 14.81 -5.67
C VAL A 53 -15.64 15.68 -6.93
N LEU A 54 -16.76 16.08 -7.54
CA LEU A 54 -16.76 17.00 -8.68
C LEU A 54 -16.18 18.35 -8.32
N ALA A 55 -16.63 18.95 -7.21
CA ALA A 55 -16.08 20.21 -6.73
C ALA A 55 -14.57 20.12 -6.46
N ARG A 56 -14.10 19.04 -5.84
CA ARG A 56 -12.68 18.79 -5.60
C ARG A 56 -11.91 18.56 -6.90
N SER A 57 -12.51 17.92 -7.90
CA SER A 57 -11.88 17.64 -9.20
C SER A 57 -11.43 18.92 -9.90
N PHE A 58 -12.20 20.02 -9.84
CA PHE A 58 -11.77 21.29 -10.40
C PHE A 58 -10.44 21.78 -9.83
N ARG A 59 -10.25 21.66 -8.51
CA ARG A 59 -9.00 22.02 -7.83
C ARG A 59 -7.85 21.12 -8.26
N VAL A 60 -8.06 19.80 -8.24
CA VAL A 60 -7.04 18.81 -8.64
C VAL A 60 -6.64 19.02 -10.10
N HIS A 61 -7.59 19.28 -10.99
CA HIS A 61 -7.34 19.54 -12.40
C HIS A 61 -6.54 20.84 -12.62
N ALA A 62 -6.82 21.88 -11.82
CA ALA A 62 -6.04 23.11 -11.85
C ALA A 62 -4.61 22.88 -11.33
N GLU A 63 -4.44 22.16 -10.23
CA GLU A 63 -3.12 21.83 -9.65
C GLU A 63 -2.26 20.98 -10.58
N LEU A 64 -2.87 20.03 -11.31
CA LEU A 64 -2.18 19.16 -12.27
C LEU A 64 -2.09 19.75 -13.68
N ASN A 65 -2.55 20.99 -13.88
CA ASN A 65 -2.57 21.70 -15.17
C ASN A 65 -3.09 20.85 -16.34
N VAL A 66 -4.17 20.09 -16.13
CA VAL A 66 -4.74 19.24 -17.19
C VAL A 66 -5.44 20.08 -18.26
N ASP A 67 -5.43 19.59 -19.50
CA ASP A 67 -5.98 20.28 -20.66
C ASP A 67 -7.52 20.41 -20.62
N HIS A 68 -8.05 21.27 -21.51
CA HIS A 68 -9.48 21.56 -21.58
C HIS A 68 -10.33 20.34 -22.00
N GLU A 69 -9.81 19.51 -22.91
CA GLU A 69 -10.54 18.31 -23.37
C GLU A 69 -10.70 17.30 -22.24
N PHE A 70 -9.64 17.07 -21.46
CA PHE A 70 -9.67 16.25 -20.26
C PHE A 70 -10.74 16.76 -19.27
N ARG A 71 -10.74 18.06 -18.97
CA ARG A 71 -11.73 18.66 -18.04
C ARG A 71 -13.16 18.43 -18.52
N ARG A 72 -13.42 18.64 -19.82
CA ARG A 72 -14.74 18.41 -20.41
C ARG A 72 -15.17 16.94 -20.31
N ARG A 73 -14.29 16.00 -20.68
CA ARG A 73 -14.59 14.55 -20.63
C ARG A 73 -14.80 14.06 -19.19
N SER A 74 -13.99 14.53 -18.24
CA SER A 74 -14.13 14.21 -16.82
C SER A 74 -15.44 14.76 -16.25
N ALA A 75 -15.78 16.02 -16.53
CA ALA A 75 -17.05 16.62 -16.09
C ALA A 75 -18.27 15.88 -16.67
N MET A 76 -18.22 15.47 -17.94
CA MET A 76 -19.28 14.67 -18.57
C MET A 76 -19.45 13.32 -17.87
N LEU A 77 -18.35 12.61 -17.59
CA LEU A 77 -18.38 11.31 -16.92
C LEU A 77 -18.97 11.40 -15.51
N GLN A 78 -18.53 12.39 -14.74
CA GLN A 78 -19.03 12.61 -13.37
C GLN A 78 -20.50 13.09 -13.37
N GLY A 79 -20.88 13.92 -14.34
CA GLY A 79 -22.27 14.34 -14.53
C GLY A 79 -23.20 13.17 -14.87
N MET A 80 -22.77 12.25 -15.73
CA MET A 80 -23.53 11.04 -16.06
C MET A 80 -23.72 10.15 -14.83
N LEU A 81 -22.69 9.98 -13.99
CA LEU A 81 -22.80 9.27 -12.72
C LEU A 81 -23.81 9.90 -11.76
N MET A 82 -23.79 11.22 -11.64
CA MET A 82 -24.76 11.95 -10.82
C MET A 82 -26.17 11.80 -11.38
N ALA A 83 -26.33 11.80 -12.70
CA ALA A 83 -27.61 11.55 -13.37
C ALA A 83 -28.13 10.13 -13.08
N ILE A 84 -27.28 9.10 -13.15
CA ILE A 84 -27.65 7.73 -12.77
C ILE A 84 -28.15 7.70 -11.33
N ILE A 85 -27.40 8.26 -10.38
CA ILE A 85 -27.81 8.27 -8.96
C ILE A 85 -29.15 8.99 -8.78
N ALA A 86 -29.35 10.13 -9.43
CA ALA A 86 -30.61 10.89 -9.36
C ALA A 86 -31.79 10.12 -9.97
N LEU A 87 -31.59 9.48 -11.13
CA LEU A 87 -32.61 8.68 -11.80
C LEU A 87 -32.96 7.46 -10.96
N THR A 88 -31.99 6.69 -10.47
CA THR A 88 -32.23 5.54 -9.59
C THR A 88 -32.97 5.94 -8.31
N THR A 89 -32.59 7.07 -7.69
CA THR A 89 -33.30 7.60 -6.51
C THR A 89 -34.76 7.94 -6.87
N THR A 90 -34.97 8.56 -8.03
CA THR A 90 -36.31 8.93 -8.53
C THR A 90 -37.15 7.70 -8.84
N THR A 91 -36.60 6.70 -9.54
CA THR A 91 -37.25 5.41 -9.83
C THR A 91 -37.72 4.72 -8.56
N LEU A 92 -36.87 4.70 -7.52
CA LEU A 92 -37.20 4.10 -6.23
C LEU A 92 -38.26 4.91 -5.46
N ALA A 93 -38.21 6.25 -5.52
CA ALA A 93 -39.21 7.12 -4.91
C ALA A 93 -40.59 7.03 -5.60
N MET A 94 -40.65 7.02 -6.94
CA MET A 94 -41.89 6.85 -7.72
C MET A 94 -42.54 5.49 -7.46
N THR A 95 -41.70 4.50 -7.19
CA THR A 95 -42.10 3.15 -6.82
C THR A 95 -42.82 3.12 -5.47
N ILE A 96 -42.40 3.96 -4.52
CA ILE A 96 -42.98 4.07 -3.18
C ILE A 96 -44.27 4.92 -3.16
N LEU A 97 -44.36 5.92 -4.03
CA LEU A 97 -45.48 6.87 -4.09
C LEU A 97 -46.28 6.74 -5.40
N PRO A 98 -46.87 5.57 -5.70
CA PRO A 98 -47.47 5.31 -7.01
C PRO A 98 -48.66 6.22 -7.34
N THR A 99 -49.35 6.77 -6.32
CA THR A 99 -50.47 7.69 -6.50
C THR A 99 -50.07 9.07 -6.99
N LEU A 100 -48.78 9.42 -6.94
CA LEU A 100 -48.26 10.73 -7.34
C LEU A 100 -47.72 10.77 -8.78
N PHE A 101 -47.57 9.63 -9.46
CA PHE A 101 -46.85 9.56 -10.74
C PHE A 101 -47.60 8.75 -11.81
N TYR A 102 -47.69 9.30 -13.02
CA TYR A 102 -48.26 8.62 -14.18
C TYR A 102 -47.42 7.41 -14.59
N VAL A 103 -48.09 6.30 -14.92
CA VAL A 103 -47.47 5.01 -15.29
C VAL A 103 -46.49 5.16 -16.46
N ASP A 104 -46.84 5.97 -17.47
CA ASP A 104 -46.02 6.18 -18.67
C ASP A 104 -44.70 6.90 -18.36
N ILE A 105 -44.74 7.91 -17.47
CA ILE A 105 -43.54 8.67 -17.06
C ILE A 105 -42.59 7.78 -16.28
N LYS A 106 -43.13 6.96 -15.36
CA LYS A 106 -42.35 6.00 -14.57
C LYS A 106 -41.62 5.02 -15.48
N LEU A 107 -42.30 4.47 -16.49
CA LEU A 107 -41.71 3.51 -17.42
C LEU A 107 -40.54 4.13 -18.20
N ILE A 108 -40.71 5.35 -18.73
CA ILE A 108 -39.68 6.05 -19.50
C ILE A 108 -38.43 6.28 -18.64
N ILE A 109 -38.60 6.80 -17.41
CA ILE A 109 -37.49 7.05 -16.48
C ILE A 109 -36.76 5.74 -16.14
N THR A 110 -37.51 4.68 -15.87
CA THR A 110 -36.96 3.37 -15.50
C THR A 110 -36.14 2.76 -16.64
N VAL A 111 -36.65 2.80 -17.88
CA VAL A 111 -35.94 2.29 -19.07
C VAL A 111 -34.64 3.07 -19.30
N PHE A 112 -34.69 4.40 -19.16
CA PHE A 112 -33.51 5.24 -19.35
C PHE A 112 -32.46 5.02 -18.24
N ASP A 113 -32.90 4.92 -16.99
CA ASP A 113 -32.06 4.59 -15.84
C ASP A 113 -31.32 3.26 -16.05
N TYR A 114 -32.05 2.19 -16.39
CA TYR A 114 -31.44 0.88 -16.63
C TYR A 114 -30.52 0.86 -17.84
N LEU A 115 -30.86 1.57 -18.92
CA LEU A 115 -29.98 1.70 -20.08
C LEU A 115 -28.65 2.34 -19.69
N LEU A 116 -28.69 3.44 -18.92
CA LEU A 116 -27.48 4.10 -18.43
C LEU A 116 -26.68 3.21 -17.47
N ILE A 117 -27.33 2.51 -16.55
CA ILE A 117 -26.67 1.59 -15.62
C ILE A 117 -25.93 0.49 -16.39
N VAL A 118 -26.59 -0.17 -17.35
CA VAL A 118 -25.97 -1.25 -18.14
C VAL A 118 -24.76 -0.73 -18.92
N ILE A 119 -24.89 0.40 -19.61
CA ILE A 119 -23.78 1.00 -20.38
C ILE A 119 -22.61 1.35 -19.46
N PHE A 120 -22.90 1.86 -18.26
CA PHE A 120 -21.89 2.45 -17.39
C PHE A 120 -21.20 1.45 -16.46
N TYR A 121 -21.94 0.45 -15.95
CA TYR A 121 -21.44 -0.51 -14.96
C TYR A 121 -21.00 -1.86 -15.54
N ALA A 122 -21.39 -2.20 -16.77
CA ALA A 122 -20.98 -3.47 -17.39
C ALA A 122 -19.45 -3.62 -17.47
N ARG A 123 -18.73 -2.55 -17.85
CA ARG A 123 -17.25 -2.60 -17.93
C ARG A 123 -16.61 -2.77 -16.55
N PRO A 124 -16.92 -1.93 -15.53
CA PRO A 124 -16.48 -2.17 -14.16
C PRO A 124 -16.70 -3.59 -13.63
N GLU A 125 -17.87 -4.18 -13.89
CA GLU A 125 -18.20 -5.54 -13.45
C GLU A 125 -17.31 -6.59 -14.10
N VAL A 126 -17.09 -6.50 -15.41
CA VAL A 126 -16.18 -7.39 -16.13
C VAL A 126 -14.76 -7.27 -15.57
N ASN A 127 -14.28 -6.06 -15.27
CA ASN A 127 -12.96 -5.88 -14.70
C ASN A 127 -12.83 -6.49 -13.31
N LEU A 128 -13.84 -6.34 -12.46
CA LEU A 128 -13.85 -6.98 -11.14
C LEU A 128 -13.76 -8.49 -11.26
N TYR A 129 -14.46 -9.09 -12.22
CA TYR A 129 -14.36 -10.53 -12.48
C TYR A 129 -12.96 -10.94 -12.94
N ILE A 130 -12.35 -10.18 -13.87
CA ILE A 130 -11.00 -10.46 -14.39
C ILE A 130 -9.89 -10.25 -13.33
N THR A 131 -10.12 -9.35 -12.38
CA THR A 131 -9.12 -8.96 -11.37
C THR A 131 -9.33 -9.58 -9.99
N PHE A 132 -10.41 -10.33 -9.80
CA PHE A 132 -10.82 -10.87 -8.50
C PHE A 132 -9.72 -11.66 -7.78
N ASP A 133 -8.88 -12.39 -8.54
CA ASP A 133 -7.82 -13.26 -8.01
C ASP A 133 -6.44 -12.56 -7.87
N ARG A 134 -6.25 -11.35 -8.42
CA ARG A 134 -4.90 -10.79 -8.65
C ARG A 134 -4.25 -10.13 -7.43
N GLY A 135 -4.91 -10.12 -6.27
CA GLY A 135 -4.38 -9.56 -5.02
C GLY A 135 -3.98 -8.08 -5.10
N LEU A 136 -3.33 -7.56 -4.05
CA LEU A 136 -2.94 -6.15 -3.95
C LEU A 136 -1.44 -5.99 -3.69
N PRO A 137 -0.84 -4.97 -4.33
CA PRO A 137 -0.48 -4.95 -5.75
C PRO A 137 0.68 -5.91 -6.07
N ASN A 138 0.54 -6.62 -7.18
CA ASN A 138 1.49 -7.60 -7.67
C ASN A 138 2.34 -6.99 -8.80
N ILE A 139 3.40 -6.25 -8.46
CA ILE A 139 4.31 -5.69 -9.47
C ILE A 139 4.83 -6.83 -10.35
N ARG A 140 4.51 -6.77 -11.65
CA ARG A 140 4.94 -7.77 -12.63
C ARG A 140 6.47 -7.80 -12.75
N MET A 141 7.02 -8.93 -13.16
CA MET A 141 8.44 -9.06 -13.47
C MET A 141 8.55 -9.07 -15.01
N PRO A 142 9.07 -8.02 -15.66
CA PRO A 142 9.01 -7.87 -17.12
C PRO A 142 9.84 -8.92 -17.88
N PHE A 143 10.89 -9.45 -17.25
CA PHE A 143 11.74 -10.52 -17.77
C PHE A 143 12.37 -11.26 -16.58
N ASN A 144 12.88 -12.49 -16.78
CA ASN A 144 13.70 -13.16 -15.78
C ASN A 144 15.16 -13.09 -16.19
N ILE A 145 16.01 -12.48 -15.36
CA ILE A 145 17.44 -12.32 -15.65
C ILE A 145 18.16 -13.67 -15.81
N LYS A 146 17.69 -14.75 -15.17
CA LYS A 146 18.26 -16.09 -15.38
C LYS A 146 18.12 -16.55 -16.83
N ASP A 147 16.96 -16.31 -17.43
CA ASP A 147 16.72 -16.68 -18.83
C ASP A 147 17.61 -15.88 -19.78
N VAL A 148 17.98 -14.65 -19.40
CA VAL A 148 18.95 -13.84 -20.14
C VAL A 148 20.37 -14.39 -20.00
N ILE A 149 20.79 -14.70 -18.76
CA ILE A 149 22.12 -15.26 -18.47
C ILE A 149 22.32 -16.62 -19.15
N GLU A 150 21.27 -17.44 -19.21
CA GLU A 150 21.26 -18.75 -19.87
C GLU A 150 21.10 -18.66 -21.40
N GLY A 151 20.96 -17.45 -21.96
CA GLY A 151 20.81 -17.23 -23.41
C GLY A 151 19.45 -17.67 -23.99
N LYS A 152 18.45 -17.91 -23.15
CA LYS A 152 17.07 -18.23 -23.58
C LYS A 152 16.33 -16.99 -24.09
N VAL A 153 16.71 -15.81 -23.61
CA VAL A 153 16.16 -14.51 -24.02
C VAL A 153 17.30 -13.59 -24.41
N ASP A 154 17.19 -12.97 -25.59
CA ASP A 154 18.15 -11.97 -26.06
C ASP A 154 17.97 -10.66 -25.28
N ALA A 155 19.03 -10.18 -24.63
CA ALA A 155 19.04 -8.94 -23.87
C ALA A 155 18.60 -7.72 -24.70
N SER A 156 18.86 -7.71 -26.01
CA SER A 156 18.48 -6.61 -26.91
C SER A 156 16.97 -6.50 -27.15
N GLN A 157 16.21 -7.56 -26.84
CA GLN A 157 14.76 -7.62 -27.04
C GLN A 157 13.97 -7.27 -25.77
N ILE A 158 14.65 -7.00 -24.66
CA ILE A 158 14.02 -6.75 -23.36
C ILE A 158 13.65 -5.27 -23.24
N SER A 159 12.34 -5.01 -23.10
CA SER A 159 11.85 -3.70 -22.64
C SER A 159 11.62 -3.79 -21.13
N MET A 160 12.22 -2.87 -20.37
CA MET A 160 12.02 -2.85 -18.92
C MET A 160 10.64 -2.27 -18.57
N GLY A 161 10.24 -1.21 -19.27
CA GLY A 161 8.98 -0.53 -19.03
C GLY A 161 8.06 -0.47 -20.23
N VAL A 162 7.03 0.37 -20.10
CA VAL A 162 6.00 0.59 -21.13
C VAL A 162 6.21 1.96 -21.78
N GLY A 163 6.43 1.95 -23.10
CA GLY A 163 6.52 3.14 -23.97
C GLY A 163 5.29 3.34 -24.86
N LYS A 164 4.40 2.35 -24.97
CA LYS A 164 3.12 2.45 -25.70
C LYS A 164 1.95 1.89 -24.90
N ILE A 165 0.75 2.42 -25.09
CA ILE A 165 -0.46 1.93 -24.41
C ILE A 165 -0.69 0.42 -24.61
N GLY A 166 -0.36 -0.12 -25.78
CA GLY A 166 -0.50 -1.55 -26.11
C GLY A 166 0.50 -2.48 -25.43
N GLU A 167 1.53 -1.95 -24.79
CA GLU A 167 2.55 -2.75 -24.06
C GLU A 167 2.18 -2.97 -22.58
N PHE A 168 1.15 -2.29 -22.08
CA PHE A 168 0.57 -2.62 -20.78
C PHE A 168 -0.08 -4.00 -20.83
N GLU A 169 -0.21 -4.64 -19.67
CA GLU A 169 -0.91 -5.90 -19.58
C GLU A 169 -2.40 -5.72 -19.92
N ASN A 170 -3.04 -6.75 -20.47
CA ASN A 170 -4.44 -6.67 -20.92
C ASN A 170 -5.41 -6.17 -19.83
N TYR A 171 -5.16 -6.55 -18.57
CA TYR A 171 -5.98 -6.10 -17.45
C TYR A 171 -5.77 -4.60 -17.11
N GLU A 172 -4.58 -4.04 -17.33
CA GLU A 172 -4.29 -2.61 -17.18
C GLU A 172 -5.01 -1.81 -18.25
N ILE A 173 -4.88 -2.25 -19.50
CA ILE A 173 -5.55 -1.65 -20.65
C ILE A 173 -7.06 -1.64 -20.46
N HIS A 174 -7.62 -2.71 -19.89
CA HIS A 174 -9.04 -2.79 -19.55
C HIS A 174 -9.40 -1.87 -18.37
N SER A 175 -8.55 -1.82 -17.35
CA SER A 175 -8.71 -0.95 -16.16
C SER A 175 -8.80 0.55 -16.51
N PHE A 176 -8.21 0.99 -17.61
CA PHE A 176 -8.35 2.36 -18.10
C PHE A 176 -9.82 2.70 -18.42
N ASP A 177 -10.52 1.77 -19.07
CA ASP A 177 -11.90 1.95 -19.52
C ASP A 177 -12.94 1.74 -18.40
N THR A 178 -12.52 1.13 -17.30
CA THR A 178 -13.39 0.78 -16.16
C THR A 178 -13.37 1.85 -15.07
N CYS A 179 -12.39 2.76 -15.14
CA CYS A 179 -12.32 3.88 -14.22
C CYS A 179 -13.49 4.84 -14.43
N VAL A 180 -14.43 4.80 -13.49
CA VAL A 180 -15.60 5.69 -13.42
C VAL A 180 -15.40 6.87 -12.46
N GLU A 181 -14.16 7.32 -12.30
CA GLU A 181 -13.82 8.54 -11.55
C GLU A 181 -14.43 8.62 -10.14
N ILE A 182 -14.32 7.52 -9.39
CA ILE A 182 -14.94 7.36 -8.07
C ILE A 182 -14.33 8.32 -7.03
N GLY A 183 -13.05 8.64 -7.18
CA GLY A 183 -12.31 9.51 -6.26
C GLY A 183 -11.80 8.80 -5.00
N ALA A 184 -12.18 7.54 -4.75
CA ALA A 184 -11.68 6.77 -3.60
C ALA A 184 -10.15 6.63 -3.63
N CYS A 185 -9.57 6.39 -4.81
CA CYS A 185 -8.12 6.31 -4.95
C CYS A 185 -7.40 7.64 -4.64
N GLU A 186 -8.06 8.79 -4.86
CA GLU A 186 -7.51 10.12 -4.50
C GLU A 186 -7.66 10.41 -3.01
N GLU A 187 -8.80 10.10 -2.41
CA GLU A 187 -9.10 10.36 -1.01
C GLU A 187 -8.12 9.67 -0.05
N TYR A 188 -7.71 8.45 -0.40
CA TYR A 188 -6.76 7.66 0.37
C TYR A 188 -5.31 7.87 -0.08
N CYS A 189 -5.07 8.63 -1.15
CA CYS A 189 -3.72 8.86 -1.66
C CYS A 189 -2.96 9.85 -0.77
N PRO A 190 -1.80 9.46 -0.21
CA PRO A 190 -0.98 10.38 0.56
C PRO A 190 -0.37 11.48 -0.33
N ALA A 191 -0.09 11.18 -1.60
CA ALA A 191 0.46 12.17 -2.54
C ALA A 191 -0.55 13.29 -2.82
N VAL A 192 -1.82 12.95 -3.08
CA VAL A 192 -2.90 13.94 -3.23
C VAL A 192 -3.05 14.77 -1.96
N SER A 193 -3.05 14.12 -0.78
CA SER A 193 -3.19 14.81 0.50
C SER A 193 -2.05 15.80 0.80
N ALA A 194 -0.85 15.50 0.31
CA ALA A 194 0.34 16.34 0.41
C ALA A 194 0.42 17.45 -0.65
N GLY A 195 -0.50 17.46 -1.64
CA GLY A 195 -0.44 18.37 -2.78
C GLY A 195 0.75 18.08 -3.71
N ARG A 196 1.16 16.80 -3.81
CA ARG A 196 2.12 16.35 -4.82
C ARG A 196 1.46 16.34 -6.20
N PRO A 197 2.25 16.37 -7.30
CA PRO A 197 1.72 16.36 -8.66
C PRO A 197 1.20 14.95 -9.07
N LEU A 198 0.40 14.27 -8.25
CA LEU A 198 -0.16 12.97 -8.58
C LEU A 198 -1.60 12.85 -8.09
N SER A 199 -2.50 12.55 -9.03
CA SER A 199 -3.79 11.94 -8.73
C SER A 199 -3.87 10.58 -9.43
N PRO A 200 -4.04 9.46 -8.68
CA PRO A 200 -4.21 8.15 -9.29
C PRO A 200 -5.43 8.09 -10.24
N ARG A 201 -6.52 8.81 -9.92
CA ARG A 201 -7.72 8.92 -10.77
C ARG A 201 -7.37 9.61 -12.09
N VAL A 202 -6.75 10.79 -12.01
CA VAL A 202 -6.42 11.60 -13.19
C VAL A 202 -5.43 10.85 -14.09
N LEU A 203 -4.41 10.21 -13.51
CA LEU A 203 -3.44 9.39 -14.24
C LEU A 203 -4.13 8.33 -15.10
N VAL A 204 -5.01 7.53 -14.50
CA VAL A 204 -5.73 6.47 -15.23
C VAL A 204 -6.65 7.05 -16.30
N ARG A 205 -7.31 8.18 -16.03
CA ARG A 205 -8.21 8.81 -17.01
C ARG A 205 -7.46 9.46 -18.17
N LYS A 206 -6.27 10.02 -17.95
CA LYS A 206 -5.40 10.53 -19.01
C LYS A 206 -5.05 9.41 -19.98
N LEU A 207 -4.65 8.24 -19.45
CA LEU A 207 -4.36 7.05 -20.26
C LEU A 207 -5.60 6.55 -21.01
N ALA A 208 -6.78 6.52 -20.37
CA ALA A 208 -8.03 6.12 -21.01
C ALA A 208 -8.42 7.04 -22.18
N ILE A 209 -8.29 8.36 -21.99
CA ILE A 209 -8.59 9.36 -23.03
C ILE A 209 -7.59 9.24 -24.18
N LEU A 210 -6.30 9.12 -23.86
CA LEU A 210 -5.25 8.93 -24.87
C LEU A 210 -5.49 7.66 -25.69
N LYS A 211 -5.77 6.52 -25.03
CA LYS A 211 -6.12 5.26 -25.70
C LYS A 211 -7.32 5.42 -26.64
N SER A 212 -8.37 6.09 -26.17
CA SER A 212 -9.58 6.34 -26.97
C SER A 212 -9.33 7.26 -28.16
N ALA A 213 -8.38 8.20 -28.06
CA ALA A 213 -8.11 9.18 -29.11
C ALA A 213 -7.05 8.71 -30.11
N SER A 214 -6.08 7.92 -29.67
CA SER A 214 -4.87 7.60 -30.44
C SER A 214 -4.56 6.11 -30.53
N GLY A 215 -5.39 5.23 -29.95
CA GLY A 215 -5.23 3.78 -30.04
C GLY A 215 -4.12 3.24 -29.16
N LEU A 216 -3.72 1.99 -29.44
CA LEU A 216 -2.75 1.24 -28.62
C LEU A 216 -1.29 1.66 -28.89
N ASP A 217 -0.98 2.23 -30.04
CA ASP A 217 0.38 2.73 -30.35
C ASP A 217 0.69 4.09 -29.71
N ALA A 218 -0.24 4.66 -28.94
CA ALA A 218 -0.06 5.95 -28.31
C ALA A 218 1.01 5.92 -27.20
N ASP A 219 1.85 6.94 -27.16
CA ASP A 219 2.87 7.13 -26.13
C ASP A 219 2.23 7.73 -24.84
N PRO A 220 2.23 7.01 -23.71
CA PRO A 220 1.65 7.47 -22.45
C PRO A 220 2.32 8.73 -21.89
N PHE A 221 3.60 8.98 -22.20
CA PHE A 221 4.33 10.16 -21.74
C PHE A 221 3.86 11.47 -22.39
N LYS A 222 3.01 11.41 -23.43
CA LYS A 222 2.34 12.60 -23.96
C LYS A 222 1.36 13.24 -22.98
N VAL A 223 0.84 12.46 -22.03
CA VAL A 223 -0.16 12.93 -21.05
C VAL A 223 0.28 12.77 -19.60
N ILE A 224 1.24 11.88 -19.33
CA ILE A 224 1.79 11.64 -17.98
C ILE A 224 3.15 12.32 -17.84
N GLY A 225 3.26 13.24 -16.87
CA GLY A 225 4.53 13.86 -16.50
C GLY A 225 5.42 12.95 -15.63
N GLU A 226 6.73 13.18 -15.68
CA GLU A 226 7.73 12.42 -14.90
C GLU A 226 7.52 12.59 -13.39
N ASP A 227 7.30 13.83 -12.94
CA ASP A 227 7.03 14.13 -11.53
C ASP A 227 5.76 13.46 -11.01
N GLU A 228 4.76 13.20 -11.87
CA GLU A 228 3.56 12.47 -11.48
C GLU A 228 3.91 11.03 -11.08
N LEU A 229 4.83 10.41 -11.82
CA LEU A 229 5.29 9.06 -11.56
C LEU A 229 6.15 9.04 -10.29
N TRP A 230 7.08 9.98 -10.12
CA TRP A 230 7.96 10.05 -8.94
C TRP A 230 7.24 10.40 -7.64
N ALA A 231 6.10 11.10 -7.72
CA ALA A 231 5.28 11.43 -6.56
C ALA A 231 4.67 10.23 -5.82
N CYS A 232 4.56 9.08 -6.49
CA CYS A 232 4.02 7.86 -5.91
C CYS A 232 4.95 7.26 -4.84
N THR A 233 4.41 7.01 -3.65
CA THR A 233 5.15 6.34 -2.57
C THR A 233 5.01 4.81 -2.61
N THR A 234 4.41 4.27 -3.67
CA THR A 234 4.12 2.84 -3.84
C THR A 234 3.45 2.20 -2.62
N CYS A 235 2.63 2.94 -1.88
CA CYS A 235 1.99 2.42 -0.68
C CYS A 235 0.74 1.59 -0.97
N GLY A 236 0.21 1.59 -2.19
CA GLY A 236 -0.94 0.75 -2.58
C GLY A 236 -2.31 1.20 -2.03
N ALA A 237 -2.41 2.34 -1.33
CA ALA A 237 -3.69 2.82 -0.79
C ALA A 237 -4.74 3.07 -1.89
N CYS A 238 -4.32 3.55 -3.05
CA CYS A 238 -5.18 3.76 -4.22
C CYS A 238 -5.73 2.47 -4.80
N THR A 239 -4.91 1.41 -4.89
CA THR A 239 -5.33 0.10 -5.37
C THR A 239 -6.26 -0.59 -4.37
N TYR A 240 -5.90 -0.57 -3.08
CA TYR A 240 -6.69 -1.20 -2.01
C TYR A 240 -8.11 -0.62 -1.91
N ASN A 241 -8.26 0.69 -2.10
CA ASN A 241 -9.55 1.37 -2.01
C ASN A 241 -10.24 1.55 -3.36
N CYS A 242 -9.75 0.94 -4.45
CA CYS A 242 -10.41 1.04 -5.75
C CYS A 242 -11.54 0.00 -5.85
N PRO A 243 -12.81 0.43 -5.87
CA PRO A 243 -13.94 -0.51 -5.88
C PRO A 243 -14.18 -1.16 -7.25
N VAL A 244 -13.44 -0.75 -8.29
CA VAL A 244 -13.49 -1.32 -9.64
C VAL A 244 -12.17 -2.01 -10.02
N GLY A 245 -11.28 -2.25 -9.05
CA GLY A 245 -10.10 -3.11 -9.25
C GLY A 245 -8.94 -2.50 -10.04
N VAL A 246 -8.84 -1.17 -10.17
CA VAL A 246 -7.73 -0.54 -10.91
C VAL A 246 -6.41 -0.66 -10.15
N ARG A 247 -5.42 -1.31 -10.77
CA ARG A 247 -4.06 -1.49 -10.25
C ARG A 247 -3.14 -0.32 -10.60
N HIS A 248 -3.39 0.82 -9.96
CA HIS A 248 -2.65 2.07 -10.17
C HIS A 248 -1.14 1.94 -9.98
N ILE A 249 -0.70 1.14 -9.00
CA ILE A 249 0.73 0.95 -8.72
C ILE A 249 1.42 0.25 -9.89
N ASP A 250 0.81 -0.76 -10.48
CA ASP A 250 1.40 -1.56 -11.55
C ASP A 250 1.65 -0.68 -12.80
N ILE A 251 0.64 0.12 -13.17
CA ILE A 251 0.74 1.15 -14.22
C ILE A 251 1.91 2.11 -13.96
N ILE A 252 1.98 2.67 -12.75
CA ILE A 252 3.03 3.63 -12.39
C ILE A 252 4.41 2.97 -12.45
N MET A 253 4.53 1.73 -12.00
CA MET A 253 5.78 1.00 -11.95
C MET A 253 6.31 0.68 -13.36
N ASP A 254 5.43 0.31 -14.29
CA ASP A 254 5.81 0.09 -15.68
C ASP A 254 6.26 1.36 -16.40
N LEU A 255 5.63 2.50 -16.11
CA LEU A 255 6.07 3.79 -16.62
C LEU A 255 7.39 4.24 -15.97
N ARG A 256 7.58 4.01 -14.66
CA ARG A 256 8.84 4.30 -13.97
C ARG A 256 10.01 3.50 -14.55
N ARG A 257 9.81 2.22 -14.85
CA ARG A 257 10.82 1.39 -15.52
C ARG A 257 11.23 1.98 -16.87
N LYS A 258 10.26 2.50 -17.63
CA LYS A 258 10.58 3.15 -18.91
C LYS A 258 11.35 4.45 -18.73
N LEU A 259 11.06 5.24 -17.69
CA LEU A 259 11.86 6.42 -17.37
C LEU A 259 13.32 6.05 -17.02
N VAL A 260 13.51 5.00 -16.23
CA VAL A 260 14.85 4.47 -15.90
C VAL A 260 15.57 4.02 -17.16
N GLU A 261 14.91 3.23 -18.01
CA GLU A 261 15.44 2.76 -19.30
C GLU A 261 15.86 3.93 -20.23
N LEU A 262 15.11 5.03 -20.22
CA LEU A 262 15.42 6.25 -20.97
C LEU A 262 16.46 7.16 -20.29
N GLY A 263 17.00 6.78 -19.13
CA GLY A 263 17.96 7.58 -18.38
C GLY A 263 17.36 8.85 -17.74
N LYS A 264 16.03 8.92 -17.59
CA LYS A 264 15.30 10.07 -17.04
C LYS A 264 15.27 10.04 -15.52
N LEU A 265 16.44 10.24 -14.92
CA LEU A 265 16.66 10.24 -13.48
C LEU A 265 17.36 11.52 -13.06
N ASP A 266 16.91 12.12 -11.95
CA ASP A 266 17.66 13.19 -11.31
C ASP A 266 18.91 12.65 -10.60
N GLN A 267 19.78 13.57 -10.17
CA GLN A 267 21.04 13.21 -9.53
C GLN A 267 20.85 12.36 -8.26
N LYS A 268 19.79 12.60 -7.47
CA LYS A 268 19.57 11.86 -6.22
C LYS A 268 19.18 10.41 -6.49
N LYS A 269 18.33 10.18 -7.50
CA LYS A 269 17.93 8.84 -7.97
C LYS A 269 19.12 8.10 -8.56
N SER A 270 19.93 8.77 -9.39
CA SER A 270 21.16 8.20 -9.94
C SER A 270 22.17 7.84 -8.84
N ASN A 271 22.35 8.70 -7.84
CA ASN A 271 23.21 8.43 -6.69
C ASN A 271 22.75 7.20 -5.88
N LEU A 272 21.43 7.02 -5.70
CA LEU A 272 20.90 5.82 -5.06
C LEU A 272 21.29 4.55 -5.83
N LEU A 273 21.12 4.54 -7.16
CA LEU A 273 21.48 3.39 -7.99
C LEU A 273 23.00 3.14 -8.02
N LEU A 274 23.80 4.21 -8.02
CA LEU A 274 25.25 4.13 -7.90
C LEU A 274 25.67 3.54 -6.54
N ASN A 275 25.06 3.99 -5.43
CA ASN A 275 25.34 3.45 -4.11
C ASN A 275 25.06 1.95 -4.05
N ILE A 276 23.91 1.53 -4.60
CA ILE A 276 23.53 0.12 -4.68
C ILE A 276 24.54 -0.67 -5.52
N SER A 277 25.03 -0.10 -6.62
CA SER A 277 25.96 -0.78 -7.53
C SER A 277 27.39 -0.88 -6.97
N GLN A 278 27.85 0.16 -6.26
CA GLN A 278 29.24 0.25 -5.77
C GLN A 278 29.41 -0.37 -4.39
N TYR A 279 28.44 -0.17 -3.50
CA TYR A 279 28.53 -0.59 -2.10
C TYR A 279 27.59 -1.76 -1.77
N ASN A 280 26.78 -2.23 -2.71
CA ASN A 280 25.75 -3.25 -2.48
C ASN A 280 24.76 -2.85 -1.36
N ASN A 281 24.58 -1.56 -1.09
CA ASN A 281 23.60 -1.03 -0.12
C ASN A 281 23.07 0.35 -0.55
N SER A 282 21.92 0.75 -0.02
CA SER A 282 21.26 2.01 -0.37
C SER A 282 21.80 3.24 0.36
N MET A 283 22.76 3.07 1.28
CA MET A 283 23.28 4.15 2.14
C MET A 283 24.62 4.69 1.65
N GLY A 284 25.29 4.02 0.70
CA GLY A 284 26.58 4.45 0.16
C GLY A 284 27.74 4.31 1.15
N MET A 285 27.60 3.45 2.16
CA MET A 285 28.62 3.19 3.17
C MET A 285 29.33 1.86 2.88
N PRO A 286 30.60 1.67 3.27
CA PRO A 286 31.28 0.38 3.13
C PRO A 286 30.53 -0.75 3.85
N ASN A 287 30.46 -1.93 3.22
CA ASN A 287 29.87 -3.13 3.86
C ASN A 287 30.79 -3.76 4.90
N TYR A 288 32.11 -3.57 4.78
CA TYR A 288 33.07 -4.11 5.74
C TYR A 288 32.84 -3.53 7.14
N GLY A 289 32.70 -4.41 8.13
CA GLY A 289 32.47 -4.05 9.53
C GLY A 289 31.06 -3.55 9.85
N ARG A 290 30.11 -3.65 8.90
CA ARG A 290 28.75 -3.11 9.07
C ARG A 290 27.97 -3.68 10.27
N HIS A 291 28.38 -4.86 10.73
CA HIS A 291 27.75 -5.59 11.85
C HIS A 291 28.72 -5.89 13.00
N ASP A 292 29.89 -5.25 13.09
CA ASP A 292 30.83 -5.54 14.18
C ASP A 292 30.22 -5.24 15.56
N TRP A 293 29.41 -4.19 15.65
CA TRP A 293 28.65 -3.85 16.86
C TRP A 293 27.63 -4.94 17.27
N LEU A 294 27.19 -5.82 16.36
CA LEU A 294 26.32 -6.97 16.69
C LEU A 294 27.14 -8.14 17.25
N LYS A 295 28.37 -8.32 16.75
CA LYS A 295 29.31 -9.31 17.30
C LYS A 295 29.69 -8.97 18.74
N GLU A 296 29.87 -7.68 19.04
CA GLU A 296 30.06 -7.18 20.42
C GLU A 296 28.88 -7.51 21.35
N LEU A 297 27.67 -7.65 20.79
CA LEU A 297 26.47 -8.09 21.49
C LEU A 297 26.31 -9.62 21.54
N GLY A 298 27.29 -10.38 21.05
CA GLY A 298 27.31 -11.83 21.06
C GLY A 298 26.48 -12.48 19.94
N VAL A 299 26.07 -11.73 18.92
CA VAL A 299 25.40 -12.30 17.75
C VAL A 299 26.44 -12.92 16.83
N LYS A 300 26.33 -14.22 16.58
CA LYS A 300 27.25 -14.97 15.71
C LYS A 300 26.93 -14.77 14.23
N THR A 301 27.94 -14.85 13.38
CA THR A 301 27.72 -14.89 11.92
C THR A 301 27.33 -16.29 11.45
N VAL A 302 26.81 -16.41 10.22
CA VAL A 302 26.49 -17.71 9.60
C VAL A 302 27.73 -18.60 9.41
N GLN A 303 28.94 -18.04 9.40
CA GLN A 303 30.20 -18.79 9.34
C GLN A 303 30.62 -19.29 10.74
N GLU A 304 30.27 -18.57 11.80
CA GLU A 304 30.57 -18.93 13.19
C GLU A 304 29.54 -19.90 13.78
N ASN A 305 28.31 -19.88 13.27
CA ASN A 305 27.21 -20.75 13.70
C ASN A 305 26.56 -21.39 12.47
N SER A 306 26.96 -22.62 12.13
CA SER A 306 26.36 -23.37 11.01
C SER A 306 24.99 -23.95 11.33
N ASP A 307 24.64 -24.08 12.62
CA ASP A 307 23.43 -24.75 13.11
C ASP A 307 22.30 -23.76 13.42
N PHE A 308 22.40 -22.53 12.89
CA PHE A 308 21.39 -21.49 13.09
C PHE A 308 20.05 -21.90 12.49
N GLU A 309 18.95 -21.51 13.15
CA GLU A 309 17.59 -21.76 12.66
C GLU A 309 17.01 -20.55 11.91
N TYR A 310 17.45 -19.34 12.30
CA TYR A 310 16.92 -18.08 11.78
C TYR A 310 18.05 -17.17 11.32
N LEU A 311 18.01 -16.74 10.06
CA LEU A 311 18.84 -15.65 9.59
C LEU A 311 18.22 -14.32 10.03
N LEU A 312 18.93 -13.56 10.85
CA LEU A 312 18.54 -12.21 11.23
C LEU A 312 19.02 -11.23 10.16
N TRP A 313 18.10 -10.83 9.27
CA TRP A 313 18.38 -9.85 8.22
C TRP A 313 18.25 -8.42 8.75
N ILE A 314 19.40 -7.75 8.88
CA ILE A 314 19.51 -6.42 9.48
C ILE A 314 19.10 -5.33 8.48
N GLY A 315 19.51 -5.49 7.23
CA GLY A 315 19.24 -4.56 6.14
C GLY A 315 20.00 -3.24 6.26
N CYS A 316 19.88 -2.38 5.24
CA CYS A 316 20.67 -1.15 5.15
C CYS A 316 20.38 -0.18 6.31
N MET A 317 19.11 0.06 6.64
CA MET A 317 18.76 0.95 7.76
C MET A 317 19.28 0.40 9.09
N GLY A 318 19.00 -0.85 9.43
CA GLY A 318 19.47 -1.43 10.70
C GLY A 318 20.99 -1.49 10.84
N SER A 319 21.72 -1.48 9.71
CA SER A 319 23.19 -1.53 9.72
C SER A 319 23.82 -0.15 9.87
N PHE A 320 23.26 0.88 9.24
CA PHE A 320 23.93 2.18 9.07
C PHE A 320 23.22 3.35 9.76
N ASP A 321 21.90 3.26 10.00
CA ASP A 321 21.16 4.31 10.68
C ASP A 321 21.18 4.11 12.20
N ASN A 322 21.64 5.12 12.94
CA ASN A 322 21.80 5.02 14.39
C ASN A 322 20.47 4.76 15.13
N ARG A 323 19.37 5.34 14.66
CA ARG A 323 18.05 5.14 15.28
C ARG A 323 17.56 3.71 15.06
N ALA A 324 17.77 3.17 13.86
CA ALA A 324 17.43 1.79 13.52
C ALA A 324 18.32 0.77 14.25
N ARG A 325 19.60 1.10 14.53
CA ARG A 325 20.46 0.24 15.37
C ARG A 325 19.87 0.01 16.76
N GLU A 326 19.25 1.01 17.38
CA GLU A 326 18.58 0.84 18.68
C GLU A 326 17.40 -0.15 18.61
N ILE A 327 16.67 -0.17 17.49
CA ILE A 327 15.60 -1.17 17.25
C ILE A 327 16.19 -2.58 17.20
N VAL A 328 17.29 -2.75 16.46
CA VAL A 328 17.97 -4.04 16.34
C VAL A 328 18.57 -4.47 17.68
N LYS A 329 19.19 -3.56 18.46
CA LYS A 329 19.68 -3.84 19.81
C LYS A 329 18.57 -4.37 20.71
N ALA A 330 17.41 -3.69 20.72
CA ALA A 330 16.27 -4.13 21.50
C ALA A 330 15.79 -5.53 21.08
N LEU A 331 15.75 -5.82 19.77
CA LEU A 331 15.42 -7.15 19.28
C LEU A 331 16.45 -8.21 19.73
N VAL A 332 17.75 -7.93 19.64
CA VAL A 332 18.82 -8.84 20.06
C VAL A 332 18.76 -9.11 21.58
N GLU A 333 18.50 -8.08 22.38
CA GLU A 333 18.32 -8.21 23.83
C GLU A 333 17.13 -9.12 24.16
N ILE A 334 15.99 -8.92 23.49
CA ILE A 334 14.81 -9.78 23.64
C ILE A 334 15.12 -11.23 23.24
N LEU A 335 15.84 -11.44 22.13
CA LEU A 335 16.24 -12.79 21.68
C LEU A 335 17.18 -13.47 22.68
N ARG A 336 18.06 -12.71 23.32
CA ARG A 336 18.93 -13.20 24.40
C ARG A 336 18.12 -13.64 25.61
N GLU A 337 17.17 -12.82 26.06
CA GLU A 337 16.29 -13.15 27.19
C GLU A 337 15.38 -14.35 26.89
N ALA A 338 14.97 -14.51 25.64
CA ALA A 338 14.22 -15.68 25.17
C ALA A 338 15.08 -16.96 25.05
N GLY A 339 16.40 -16.89 25.25
CA GLY A 339 17.31 -18.02 25.06
C GLY A 339 17.49 -18.45 23.60
N LEU A 340 17.23 -17.54 22.65
CA LEU A 340 17.25 -17.81 21.21
C LEU A 340 18.47 -17.23 20.48
N LEU A 341 19.39 -16.56 21.20
CA LEU A 341 20.54 -15.90 20.58
C LEU A 341 21.45 -16.90 19.83
N ASP A 342 21.62 -18.11 20.33
CA ASP A 342 22.38 -19.17 19.64
C ASP A 342 21.64 -19.80 18.46
N LYS A 343 20.34 -19.50 18.28
CA LYS A 343 19.52 -19.96 17.16
C LYS A 343 19.47 -18.95 16.01
N VAL A 344 19.99 -17.74 16.21
CA VAL A 344 20.08 -16.70 15.19
C VAL A 344 21.51 -16.55 14.68
N ALA A 345 21.64 -16.21 13.42
CA ALA A 345 22.90 -15.79 12.82
C ALA A 345 22.69 -14.60 11.87
N ILE A 346 23.76 -13.83 11.64
CA ILE A 346 23.80 -12.72 10.68
C ILE A 346 24.76 -13.02 9.54
N LEU A 347 24.57 -12.38 8.38
CA LEU A 347 25.49 -12.52 7.25
C LEU A 347 26.80 -11.73 7.43
N GLY A 348 26.83 -10.76 8.34
CA GLY A 348 27.98 -9.88 8.51
C GLY A 348 28.24 -9.05 7.24
N ASP A 349 29.49 -9.02 6.80
CA ASP A 349 29.94 -8.24 5.64
C ASP A 349 29.37 -8.77 4.31
N GLU A 350 28.91 -10.02 4.25
CA GLU A 350 28.25 -10.62 3.07
C GLU A 350 26.80 -10.12 2.91
N GLU A 351 26.20 -9.44 3.89
CA GLU A 351 24.86 -8.88 3.73
C GLU A 351 24.86 -7.77 2.67
N THR A 352 23.86 -7.76 1.78
CA THR A 352 23.66 -6.70 0.79
C THR A 352 22.29 -6.02 0.93
N CYS A 353 21.90 -5.16 -0.01
CA CYS A 353 20.57 -4.58 -0.08
C CYS A 353 19.54 -5.66 -0.43
N CYS A 354 18.36 -5.60 0.22
CA CYS A 354 17.23 -6.44 -0.19
C CYS A 354 16.74 -6.13 -1.63
N GLY A 355 17.08 -4.95 -2.18
CA GLY A 355 16.74 -4.55 -3.54
C GLY A 355 15.45 -3.73 -3.67
N ASP A 356 14.68 -3.54 -2.59
CA ASP A 356 13.43 -2.75 -2.63
C ASP A 356 13.62 -1.35 -3.28
N PRO A 357 14.64 -0.55 -2.90
CA PRO A 357 14.78 0.81 -3.46
C PRO A 357 14.99 0.82 -4.98
N ALA A 358 15.81 -0.09 -5.50
CA ALA A 358 16.04 -0.24 -6.94
C ALA A 358 14.74 -0.63 -7.65
N ARG A 359 14.06 -1.67 -7.15
CA ARG A 359 12.81 -2.15 -7.75
C ARG A 359 11.72 -1.10 -7.76
N ARG A 360 11.51 -0.38 -6.64
CA ARG A 360 10.47 0.66 -6.56
C ARG A 360 10.81 1.93 -7.31
N LEU A 361 12.09 2.18 -7.61
CA LEU A 361 12.51 3.24 -8.51
C LEU A 361 12.25 2.87 -9.99
N GLY A 362 12.22 1.57 -10.31
CA GLY A 362 12.02 1.05 -11.67
C GLY A 362 13.29 0.46 -12.29
N GLU A 363 14.36 0.30 -11.52
CA GLU A 363 15.58 -0.36 -11.99
C GLU A 363 15.45 -1.88 -11.76
N GLU A 364 14.83 -2.57 -12.73
CA GLU A 364 14.48 -3.98 -12.59
C GLU A 364 15.70 -4.89 -12.70
N SER A 365 16.62 -4.63 -13.64
CA SER A 365 17.82 -5.45 -13.84
C SER A 365 18.66 -5.52 -12.57
N ARG A 366 18.97 -4.35 -11.97
CA ARG A 366 19.73 -4.30 -10.71
C ARG A 366 19.00 -5.00 -9.57
N PHE A 367 17.68 -4.86 -9.49
CA PHE A 367 16.90 -5.59 -8.48
C PHE A 367 17.06 -7.10 -8.63
N GLN A 368 16.94 -7.63 -9.84
CA GLN A 368 17.04 -9.08 -10.08
C GLN A 368 18.45 -9.61 -9.82
N GLU A 369 19.50 -8.88 -10.20
CA GLU A 369 20.88 -9.23 -9.87
C GLU A 369 21.10 -9.35 -8.35
N LEU A 370 20.66 -8.35 -7.58
CA LEU A 370 20.75 -8.37 -6.12
C LEU A 370 19.94 -9.53 -5.53
N ALA A 371 18.74 -9.75 -6.04
CA ALA A 371 17.89 -10.83 -5.59
C ALA A 371 18.54 -12.19 -5.82
N LEU A 372 19.09 -12.43 -7.01
CA LEU A 372 19.81 -13.66 -7.31
C LEU A 372 21.03 -13.86 -6.43
N ASN A 373 21.87 -12.84 -6.27
CA ASN A 373 23.06 -12.94 -5.42
C ASN A 373 22.69 -13.27 -3.96
N ASN A 374 21.65 -12.62 -3.42
CA ASN A 374 21.16 -12.92 -2.09
C ASN A 374 20.56 -14.33 -1.99
N ILE A 375 19.82 -14.78 -2.99
CA ILE A 375 19.24 -16.13 -3.01
C ILE A 375 20.33 -17.20 -3.07
N GLU A 376 21.39 -17.01 -3.86
CA GLU A 376 22.52 -17.92 -3.88
C GLU A 376 23.28 -17.93 -2.54
N LEU A 377 23.38 -16.78 -1.87
CA LEU A 377 23.91 -16.72 -0.51
C LEU A 377 23.03 -17.48 0.49
N PHE A 378 21.70 -17.36 0.38
CA PHE A 378 20.76 -18.10 1.22
C PHE A 378 20.84 -19.60 0.98
N LYS A 379 21.01 -20.04 -0.27
CA LYS A 379 21.24 -21.46 -0.61
C LYS A 379 22.57 -21.97 -0.05
N LYS A 380 23.65 -21.18 -0.19
CA LYS A 380 24.99 -21.51 0.32
C LYS A 380 24.97 -21.81 1.83
N TYR A 381 24.18 -21.05 2.59
CA TYR A 381 24.06 -21.20 4.04
C TYR A 381 22.82 -21.98 4.51
N ASP A 382 22.13 -22.66 3.58
CA ASP A 382 20.91 -23.44 3.84
C ASP A 382 19.84 -22.72 4.69
N VAL A 383 19.64 -21.42 4.42
CA VAL A 383 18.71 -20.56 5.19
C VAL A 383 17.29 -21.10 5.10
N LYS A 384 16.70 -21.46 6.25
CA LYS A 384 15.31 -21.95 6.34
C LYS A 384 14.31 -20.86 6.74
N ALA A 385 14.75 -19.90 7.54
CA ALA A 385 13.91 -18.81 8.00
C ALA A 385 14.69 -17.50 8.07
N ILE A 386 14.01 -16.39 7.77
CA ILE A 386 14.55 -15.03 7.83
C ILE A 386 13.69 -14.22 8.80
N ILE A 387 14.33 -13.53 9.75
CA ILE A 387 13.70 -12.51 10.61
C ILE A 387 14.19 -11.15 10.15
N THR A 388 13.28 -10.20 9.92
CA THR A 388 13.66 -8.83 9.59
C THR A 388 12.81 -7.79 10.31
N ILE A 389 13.41 -6.66 10.66
CA ILE A 389 12.71 -5.51 11.24
C ILE A 389 12.07 -4.58 10.20
N CYS A 390 12.32 -4.83 8.91
CA CYS A 390 11.95 -3.93 7.84
C CYS A 390 10.83 -4.53 6.97
N PRO A 391 9.62 -3.92 6.96
CA PRO A 391 8.53 -4.33 6.08
C PRO A 391 8.84 -4.33 4.58
N HIS A 392 9.78 -3.49 4.15
CA HIS A 392 10.22 -3.46 2.75
C HIS A 392 10.98 -4.74 2.41
N GLY A 393 11.96 -5.13 3.25
CA GLY A 393 12.68 -6.40 3.12
C GLY A 393 11.72 -7.58 3.25
N TYR A 394 10.83 -7.57 4.24
CA TYR A 394 9.80 -8.59 4.42
C TYR A 394 8.96 -8.80 3.15
N ASN A 395 8.42 -7.71 2.58
CA ASN A 395 7.65 -7.79 1.35
C ASN A 395 8.48 -8.30 0.18
N VAL A 396 9.74 -7.86 0.07
CA VAL A 396 10.61 -8.27 -1.03
C VAL A 396 10.94 -9.77 -0.95
N PHE A 397 11.35 -10.27 0.20
CA PHE A 397 11.67 -11.68 0.38
C PHE A 397 10.45 -12.58 0.17
N LYS A 398 9.29 -12.18 0.71
CA LYS A 398 8.07 -12.99 0.66
C LYS A 398 7.40 -13.02 -0.71
N ASN A 399 7.35 -11.88 -1.42
CA ASN A 399 6.53 -11.73 -2.62
C ASN A 399 7.33 -11.52 -3.91
N ASP A 400 8.50 -10.90 -3.81
CA ASP A 400 9.25 -10.43 -4.97
C ASP A 400 10.39 -11.37 -5.35
N TYR A 401 11.10 -11.96 -4.37
CA TYR A 401 12.18 -12.93 -4.61
C TYR A 401 11.66 -14.26 -5.16
N VAL A 402 10.46 -14.70 -4.72
CA VAL A 402 9.81 -15.93 -5.22
C VAL A 402 9.57 -15.88 -6.74
N LYS A 403 9.37 -14.67 -7.29
CA LYS A 403 9.21 -14.48 -8.75
C LYS A 403 10.54 -14.63 -9.50
N VAL A 404 11.64 -14.25 -8.86
CA VAL A 404 12.99 -14.32 -9.44
C VAL A 404 13.50 -15.76 -9.38
N ASP A 405 13.34 -16.41 -8.23
CA ASP A 405 13.68 -17.82 -8.02
C ASP A 405 12.63 -18.51 -7.13
N PRO A 406 11.90 -19.51 -7.65
CA PRO A 406 10.92 -20.28 -6.88
C PRO A 406 11.48 -20.95 -5.62
N TRP A 407 12.80 -21.18 -5.53
CA TRP A 407 13.44 -21.74 -4.33
C TRP A 407 13.13 -20.93 -3.07
N MET A 408 12.96 -19.61 -3.19
CA MET A 408 12.60 -18.73 -2.07
C MET A 408 11.25 -19.13 -1.42
N GLY A 409 10.37 -19.82 -2.14
CA GLY A 409 9.12 -20.36 -1.59
C GLY A 409 9.32 -21.36 -0.45
N ASN A 410 10.53 -21.92 -0.29
CA ASN A 410 10.89 -22.82 0.81
C ASN A 410 11.35 -22.09 2.08
N VAL A 411 11.60 -20.77 2.01
CA VAL A 411 12.13 -19.97 3.12
C VAL A 411 11.00 -19.27 3.85
N LYS A 412 10.91 -19.47 5.17
CA LYS A 412 9.92 -18.77 6.01
C LYS A 412 10.40 -17.35 6.31
N VAL A 413 9.62 -16.34 5.97
CA VAL A 413 9.97 -14.93 6.23
C VAL A 413 9.08 -14.39 7.34
N TYR A 414 9.70 -13.91 8.42
CA TYR A 414 9.04 -13.28 9.56
C TYR A 414 9.37 -11.80 9.61
N HIS A 415 8.34 -10.98 9.79
CA HIS A 415 8.57 -9.65 10.35
C HIS A 415 8.78 -9.82 11.86
N HIS A 416 9.65 -9.02 12.47
CA HIS A 416 9.97 -9.18 13.91
C HIS A 416 8.73 -9.13 14.80
N VAL A 417 7.69 -8.38 14.42
CA VAL A 417 6.43 -8.35 15.17
C VAL A 417 5.69 -9.70 15.21
N GLU A 418 5.71 -10.46 14.13
CA GLU A 418 5.06 -11.77 14.06
C GLU A 418 5.78 -12.74 15.01
N PHE A 419 7.11 -12.73 14.91
CA PHE A 419 7.99 -13.55 15.74
C PHE A 419 7.85 -13.20 17.23
N LEU A 420 7.90 -11.92 17.59
CA LEU A 420 7.76 -11.46 18.97
C LEU A 420 6.37 -11.76 19.54
N ASN A 421 5.31 -11.60 18.75
CA ASN A 421 3.96 -11.96 19.19
C ASN A 421 3.86 -13.46 19.49
N GLU A 422 4.46 -14.30 18.66
CA GLU A 422 4.52 -15.75 18.87
C GLU A 422 5.24 -16.10 20.18
N LEU A 423 6.40 -15.49 20.44
CA LEU A 423 7.16 -15.71 21.68
C LEU A 423 6.38 -15.29 22.93
N ILE A 424 5.68 -14.16 22.87
CA ILE A 424 4.84 -13.68 23.98
C ILE A 424 3.62 -14.59 24.17
N ASN A 425 2.99 -15.06 23.09
CA ASN A 425 1.83 -15.95 23.15
C ASN A 425 2.19 -17.35 23.67
N LYS A 426 3.39 -17.84 23.38
CA LYS A 426 3.95 -19.08 23.94
C LYS A 426 4.44 -18.93 25.40
N GLY A 427 4.48 -17.71 25.92
CA GLY A 427 4.97 -17.43 27.28
C GLY A 427 6.48 -17.53 27.43
N VAL A 428 7.24 -17.57 26.32
CA VAL A 428 8.71 -17.54 26.31
C VAL A 428 9.19 -16.19 26.83
N ILE A 429 8.54 -15.11 26.38
CA ILE A 429 8.75 -13.75 26.90
C ILE A 429 7.52 -13.34 27.70
N LYS A 430 7.75 -12.83 28.91
CA LYS A 430 6.69 -12.25 29.75
C LYS A 430 6.83 -10.74 29.77
N VAL A 431 5.78 -10.07 29.32
CA VAL A 431 5.69 -8.61 29.36
C VAL A 431 4.79 -8.18 30.51
N SER A 432 5.12 -7.05 31.12
CA SER A 432 4.33 -6.37 32.12
C SER A 432 3.48 -5.28 31.46
N ARG A 433 2.34 -4.96 32.10
CA ARG A 433 1.45 -3.91 31.65
C ARG A 433 1.72 -2.64 32.45
N ASP A 434 1.89 -1.53 31.74
CA ASP A 434 1.91 -0.19 32.30
C ASP A 434 0.69 0.64 31.84
N ASN A 435 0.43 1.75 32.53
CA ASN A 435 -0.63 2.70 32.18
C ASN A 435 -0.21 3.69 31.08
N VAL A 436 0.50 3.19 30.06
CA VAL A 436 0.93 3.98 28.89
C VAL A 436 -0.10 3.81 27.77
N VAL A 437 -0.47 4.93 27.16
CA VAL A 437 -1.37 4.99 26.01
C VAL A 437 -0.55 5.06 24.72
N PHE A 438 -0.75 4.07 23.87
CA PHE A 438 -0.07 3.90 22.60
C PHE A 438 -1.01 4.18 21.42
N THR A 439 -0.43 4.62 20.30
CA THR A 439 -1.05 4.63 18.97
C THR A 439 -0.13 3.91 18.00
N ILE A 440 -0.68 3.12 17.07
CA ILE A 440 0.13 2.34 16.13
C ILE A 440 0.17 3.05 14.78
N HIS A 441 1.38 3.19 14.23
CA HIS A 441 1.56 3.44 12.81
C HIS A 441 1.86 2.13 12.08
N ASP A 442 0.83 1.55 11.46
CA ASP A 442 0.98 0.36 10.62
C ASP A 442 1.74 0.71 9.32
N PRO A 443 2.87 0.05 9.02
CA PRO A 443 3.57 0.20 7.75
C PRO A 443 2.76 -0.35 6.59
N CYS A 444 2.74 0.36 5.46
CA CYS A 444 1.95 -0.06 4.30
C CYS A 444 2.35 -1.44 3.76
N TYR A 445 3.64 -1.72 3.62
CA TYR A 445 4.14 -3.03 3.18
C TYR A 445 3.88 -4.17 4.17
N LEU A 446 3.59 -3.88 5.44
CA LEU A 446 3.29 -4.91 6.43
C LEU A 446 1.78 -5.18 6.47
N ALA A 447 1.00 -4.15 6.77
CA ALA A 447 -0.44 -4.29 6.99
C ALA A 447 -1.23 -4.44 5.70
N ARG A 448 -1.00 -3.57 4.70
CA ARG A 448 -1.81 -3.54 3.48
C ARG A 448 -1.39 -4.61 2.47
N TYR A 449 -0.07 -4.76 2.25
CA TYR A 449 0.45 -5.71 1.26
C TYR A 449 0.40 -7.14 1.78
N ASN A 450 0.70 -7.34 3.07
CA ASN A 450 0.93 -8.67 3.63
C ASN A 450 -0.08 -9.09 4.70
N GLY A 451 -1.07 -8.24 5.03
CA GLY A 451 -2.15 -8.59 5.96
C GLY A 451 -1.73 -8.70 7.42
N VAL A 452 -0.50 -8.34 7.78
CA VAL A 452 0.01 -8.44 9.16
C VAL A 452 -0.48 -7.23 9.96
N ILE A 453 -1.61 -7.42 10.66
CA ILE A 453 -2.36 -6.36 11.35
C ILE A 453 -2.55 -6.66 12.85
N ASN A 454 -2.94 -7.88 13.19
CA ASN A 454 -3.31 -8.23 14.56
C ASN A 454 -2.11 -8.38 15.53
N PRO A 455 -0.95 -8.94 15.14
CA PRO A 455 0.16 -9.16 16.06
C PRO A 455 0.59 -7.90 16.83
N GLN A 456 0.74 -6.77 16.14
CA GLN A 456 1.08 -5.50 16.77
C GLN A 456 0.03 -5.03 17.79
N ARG A 457 -1.24 -5.28 17.57
CA ARG A 457 -2.34 -4.87 18.46
C ARG A 457 -2.42 -5.78 19.69
N GLU A 458 -2.22 -7.08 19.50
CA GLU A 458 -2.16 -8.06 20.57
C GLU A 458 -1.03 -7.74 21.55
N ILE A 459 0.18 -7.46 21.03
CA ILE A 459 1.32 -7.06 21.86
C ILE A 459 1.01 -5.77 22.62
N ILE A 460 0.58 -4.71 21.91
CA ILE A 460 0.36 -3.41 22.54
C ILE A 460 -0.73 -3.47 23.62
N ARG A 461 -1.79 -4.26 23.41
CA ARG A 461 -2.82 -4.47 24.43
C ARG A 461 -2.33 -5.28 25.64
N LYS A 462 -1.20 -5.99 25.57
CA LYS A 462 -0.60 -6.63 26.75
C LYS A 462 0.25 -5.65 27.57
N VAL A 463 0.94 -4.72 26.90
CA VAL A 463 1.85 -3.76 27.55
C VAL A 463 1.20 -2.44 27.97
N GLY A 464 0.05 -2.07 27.37
CA GLY A 464 -0.68 -0.86 27.75
C GLY A 464 -2.01 -0.66 27.01
N ASP A 465 -2.46 0.59 26.94
CA ASP A 465 -3.72 0.97 26.29
C ASP A 465 -3.49 1.36 24.83
N LEU A 466 -4.40 0.98 23.94
CA LEU A 466 -4.32 1.30 22.50
C LEU A 466 -5.40 2.31 22.11
N ARG A 467 -5.00 3.42 21.51
CA ARG A 467 -5.88 4.37 20.81
C ARG A 467 -5.51 4.43 19.35
N GLU A 468 -6.37 3.90 18.49
CA GLU A 468 -6.10 3.84 17.06
C GLU A 468 -6.47 5.16 16.35
N PRO A 469 -5.69 5.61 15.37
CA PRO A 469 -6.08 6.71 14.50
C PRO A 469 -7.22 6.27 13.57
N VAL A 470 -7.93 7.24 12.99
CA VAL A 470 -9.04 6.97 12.02
C VAL A 470 -8.58 6.03 10.89
N ARG A 471 -7.37 6.24 10.37
CA ARG A 471 -6.74 5.41 9.34
C ARG A 471 -5.68 4.51 9.97
N HIS A 472 -6.03 3.25 10.20
CA HIS A 472 -5.20 2.19 10.80
C HIS A 472 -5.32 0.87 10.02
N GLY A 473 -4.49 -0.12 10.34
CA GLY A 473 -4.47 -1.44 9.71
C GLY A 473 -4.19 -1.36 8.21
N ALA A 474 -4.96 -2.09 7.40
CA ALA A 474 -4.85 -2.03 5.94
C ALA A 474 -5.18 -0.64 5.36
N GLN A 475 -5.97 0.17 6.09
CA GLN A 475 -6.33 1.54 5.72
C GLN A 475 -5.32 2.60 6.19
N THR A 476 -4.20 2.20 6.80
CA THR A 476 -3.15 3.09 7.31
C THR A 476 -2.70 4.17 6.32
N PHE A 477 -2.44 5.38 6.80
CA PHE A 477 -1.89 6.44 5.95
C PHE A 477 -0.35 6.35 5.90
N CYS A 478 0.23 6.56 4.72
CA CYS A 478 1.67 6.37 4.47
C CYS A 478 2.54 7.36 5.26
N CYS A 479 3.76 6.95 5.64
CA CYS A 479 4.77 7.82 6.24
C CYS A 479 5.51 8.72 5.21
N GLY A 480 5.50 8.34 3.93
CA GLY A 480 6.14 9.08 2.84
C GLY A 480 7.43 8.48 2.26
N ALA A 481 8.05 7.48 2.92
CA ALA A 481 9.35 6.94 2.50
C ALA A 481 9.31 5.93 1.33
N GLY A 482 8.16 5.29 1.08
CA GLY A 482 8.04 4.25 0.05
C GLY A 482 8.28 4.76 -1.37
N GLY A 483 8.40 3.86 -2.35
CA GLY A 483 8.62 4.26 -3.74
C GLY A 483 10.00 4.87 -3.99
N ALA A 484 10.98 4.53 -3.13
CA ALA A 484 12.30 5.16 -3.03
C ALA A 484 12.31 6.66 -2.65
N ASN A 485 11.17 7.21 -2.18
CA ASN A 485 11.06 8.63 -1.81
C ASN A 485 11.88 9.02 -0.57
N TYR A 486 12.44 8.07 0.16
CA TYR A 486 13.41 8.37 1.22
C TYR A 486 14.69 9.03 0.67
N TRP A 487 15.09 8.72 -0.57
CA TRP A 487 16.36 9.16 -1.15
C TRP A 487 16.25 10.38 -2.07
N TYR A 488 15.04 10.78 -2.48
CA TYR A 488 14.84 11.93 -3.36
C TYR A 488 13.64 12.76 -2.94
N ASP A 489 13.63 14.03 -3.33
CA ASP A 489 12.54 14.94 -3.04
C ASP A 489 11.48 14.91 -4.14
N VAL A 490 10.24 15.09 -3.72
CA VAL A 490 9.11 15.36 -4.61
C VAL A 490 8.52 16.70 -4.21
N PRO A 491 8.18 17.58 -5.19
CA PRO A 491 7.44 18.80 -4.91
C PRO A 491 6.14 18.51 -4.17
N GLU A 492 5.95 19.12 -3.01
CA GLU A 492 4.76 18.95 -2.18
C GLU A 492 4.46 20.20 -1.35
N LYS A 493 3.18 20.46 -1.08
CA LYS A 493 2.73 21.59 -0.25
C LYS A 493 2.93 21.32 1.23
N LYS A 494 2.78 20.06 1.64
CA LYS A 494 2.98 19.60 3.02
C LYS A 494 3.55 18.19 3.00
N ARG A 495 4.61 17.96 3.76
CA ARG A 495 5.26 16.64 3.84
C ARG A 495 4.27 15.57 4.31
N ILE A 496 4.27 14.42 3.62
CA ILE A 496 3.38 13.28 3.95
C ILE A 496 3.58 12.85 5.41
N SER A 497 4.82 12.80 5.89
CA SER A 497 5.15 12.44 7.27
C SER A 497 4.54 13.40 8.29
N HIS A 498 4.48 14.69 7.99
CA HIS A 498 3.88 15.70 8.88
C HIS A 498 2.37 15.51 9.00
N ILE A 499 1.69 15.21 7.88
CA ILE A 499 0.25 14.89 7.88
C ILE A 499 0.01 13.63 8.72
N ARG A 500 0.85 12.60 8.54
CA ARG A 500 0.69 11.36 9.30
C ARG A 500 0.93 11.56 10.79
N LEU A 501 1.96 12.33 11.16
CA LEU A 501 2.27 12.62 12.55
C LEU A 501 1.11 13.33 13.25
N GLU A 502 0.49 14.33 12.61
CA GLU A 502 -0.69 15.01 13.15
C GLU A 502 -1.84 14.02 13.41
N GLN A 503 -2.18 13.16 12.44
CA GLN A 503 -3.21 12.13 12.61
C GLN A 503 -2.93 11.17 13.78
N LEU A 504 -1.65 10.86 14.02
CA LEU A 504 -1.24 10.01 15.13
C LEU A 504 -1.34 10.75 16.47
N MET A 505 -0.95 12.02 16.51
CA MET A 505 -1.05 12.87 17.71
C MET A 505 -2.51 13.19 18.09
N ASP A 506 -3.43 13.24 17.12
CA ASP A 506 -4.87 13.43 17.38
C ASP A 506 -5.48 12.32 18.26
N THR A 507 -4.85 11.14 18.31
CA THR A 507 -5.24 10.05 19.23
C THR A 507 -4.96 10.37 20.71
N ARG A 508 -4.14 11.40 20.97
CA ARG A 508 -3.63 11.78 22.30
C ARG A 508 -2.89 10.64 23.02
N ALA A 509 -2.29 9.74 22.26
CA ALA A 509 -1.37 8.74 22.79
C ALA A 509 -0.03 9.39 23.19
N GLN A 510 0.60 8.84 24.23
CA GLN A 510 1.90 9.30 24.72
C GLN A 510 3.05 8.76 23.85
N THR A 511 2.85 7.58 23.25
CA THR A 511 3.84 6.90 22.42
C THR A 511 3.23 6.47 21.09
N ILE A 512 3.88 6.83 19.99
CA ILE A 512 3.64 6.32 18.64
C ILE A 512 4.51 5.08 18.44
N VAL A 513 3.86 3.95 18.19
CA VAL A 513 4.49 2.67 17.91
C VAL A 513 4.75 2.55 16.42
N THR A 514 6.01 2.30 16.06
CA THR A 514 6.43 1.98 14.69
C THR A 514 6.83 0.52 14.56
N LEU A 515 6.85 0.04 13.32
CA LEU A 515 7.16 -1.35 12.95
C LEU A 515 8.07 -1.36 11.71
N CYS A 516 8.81 -0.28 11.47
CA CYS A 516 9.58 -0.07 10.25
C CYS A 516 10.62 1.03 10.49
N PRO A 517 11.92 0.77 10.23
CA PRO A 517 12.98 1.75 10.36
C PRO A 517 12.72 3.04 9.56
N PHE A 518 12.25 2.92 8.31
CA PHE A 518 11.93 4.08 7.49
C PHE A 518 10.76 4.89 8.06
N CYS A 519 9.73 4.23 8.58
CA CYS A 519 8.60 4.94 9.18
C CYS A 519 9.02 5.65 10.47
N ASN A 520 9.86 5.00 11.28
CA ASN A 520 10.44 5.59 12.49
C ASN A 520 11.27 6.84 12.15
N ALA A 521 12.17 6.75 11.17
CA ALA A 521 12.97 7.88 10.72
C ALA A 521 12.10 9.05 10.21
N MET A 522 11.12 8.78 9.34
CA MET A 522 10.24 9.82 8.78
C MET A 522 9.37 10.52 9.83
N LEU A 523 8.86 9.77 10.81
CA LEU A 523 8.02 10.34 11.87
C LEU A 523 8.85 11.07 12.92
N THR A 524 10.04 10.56 13.25
CA THR A 524 10.98 11.22 14.17
C THR A 524 11.46 12.54 13.60
N ASP A 525 11.84 12.57 12.31
CA ASP A 525 12.18 13.82 11.63
C ASP A 525 11.02 14.81 11.62
N ALA A 526 9.80 14.35 11.33
CA ALA A 526 8.61 15.19 11.38
C ALA A 526 8.33 15.77 12.78
N ALA A 527 8.58 15.01 13.84
CA ALA A 527 8.40 15.44 15.23
C ALA A 527 9.42 16.52 15.60
N ARG A 528 10.68 16.33 15.19
CA ARG A 528 11.76 17.30 15.36
C ARG A 528 11.48 18.61 14.65
N VAL A 529 11.12 18.56 13.37
CA VAL A 529 10.81 19.76 12.57
C VAL A 529 9.62 20.54 13.14
N LYS A 530 8.65 19.85 13.75
CA LYS A 530 7.49 20.48 14.42
C LYS A 530 7.74 20.91 15.87
N GLY A 531 8.90 20.58 16.46
CA GLY A 531 9.20 20.88 17.86
C GLY A 531 8.26 20.18 18.84
N VAL A 532 7.92 18.91 18.59
CA VAL A 532 6.99 18.13 19.43
C VAL A 532 7.61 16.87 20.02
N GLU A 533 8.95 16.76 19.98
CA GLU A 533 9.69 15.60 20.52
C GLU A 533 9.44 15.38 22.02
N ASP A 534 9.26 16.46 22.79
CA ASP A 534 8.93 16.39 24.22
C ASP A 534 7.47 15.99 24.49
N LYS A 535 6.60 16.03 23.47
CA LYS A 535 5.16 15.78 23.61
C LYS A 535 4.76 14.35 23.27
N VAL A 536 5.53 13.65 22.44
CA VAL A 536 5.22 12.29 21.98
C VAL A 536 6.48 11.50 21.71
N LYS A 537 6.57 10.29 22.27
CA LYS A 537 7.67 9.35 21.99
C LYS A 537 7.39 8.58 20.70
N ILE A 538 8.43 8.29 19.92
CA ILE A 538 8.33 7.44 18.72
C ILE A 538 9.28 6.26 18.89
N LEU A 539 8.70 5.09 19.16
CA LEU A 539 9.42 3.86 19.49
C LEU A 539 8.99 2.72 18.58
N ASP A 540 9.94 1.87 18.19
CA ASP A 540 9.61 0.60 17.58
C ASP A 540 9.00 -0.36 18.61
N ILE A 541 8.18 -1.30 18.14
CA ILE A 541 7.57 -2.29 19.00
C ILE A 541 8.59 -3.14 19.75
N ALA A 542 9.78 -3.41 19.18
CA ALA A 542 10.85 -4.13 19.86
C ALA A 542 11.35 -3.36 21.10
N GLU A 543 11.49 -2.04 21.00
CA GLU A 543 11.93 -1.21 22.12
C GLU A 543 10.90 -1.20 23.24
N ILE A 544 9.61 -1.11 22.88
CA ILE A 544 8.50 -1.16 23.84
C ILE A 544 8.46 -2.50 24.55
N ILE A 545 8.59 -3.61 23.82
CA ILE A 545 8.61 -4.95 24.41
C ILE A 545 9.77 -5.06 25.39
N ARG A 546 10.98 -4.65 24.98
CA ARG A 546 12.17 -4.67 25.84
C ARG A 546 11.93 -3.88 27.13
N GLU A 547 11.40 -2.67 27.04
CA GLU A 547 11.08 -1.85 28.22
C GLU A 547 10.04 -2.52 29.13
N SER A 548 9.15 -3.33 28.56
CA SER A 548 8.07 -4.00 29.26
C SER A 548 8.44 -5.40 29.76
N VAL A 549 9.61 -5.97 29.41
CA VAL A 549 9.97 -7.32 29.86
C VAL A 549 10.06 -7.33 31.38
N ALA A 550 9.34 -8.25 32.01
CA ALA A 550 9.34 -8.40 33.46
C ALA A 550 10.75 -8.81 33.92
N LYS A 551 11.48 -7.87 34.54
CA LYS A 551 12.74 -8.18 35.20
C LYS A 551 12.50 -9.26 36.27
N PRO A 552 13.43 -10.21 36.49
CA PRO A 552 13.35 -11.12 37.61
C PRO A 552 13.18 -10.30 38.90
N VAL A 553 12.16 -10.60 39.70
CA VAL A 553 12.04 -10.04 41.03
C VAL A 553 13.28 -10.49 41.78
N GLU A 554 14.19 -9.56 42.10
CA GLU A 554 15.22 -9.81 43.10
C GLU A 554 14.48 -10.23 44.37
N THR A 555 14.51 -11.53 44.67
CA THR A 555 14.21 -12.03 46.01
C THR A 555 15.18 -11.33 46.93
N LYS A 556 14.73 -10.23 47.55
CA LYS A 556 15.37 -9.69 48.74
C LYS A 556 15.57 -10.88 49.67
N GLN A 557 16.83 -11.26 49.88
CA GLN A 557 17.20 -12.10 51.00
C GLN A 557 16.71 -11.37 52.25
N ILE A 558 15.59 -11.87 52.79
CA ILE A 558 15.19 -11.57 54.14
C ILE A 558 16.16 -12.38 54.99
N ASN A 559 17.12 -11.67 55.59
CA ASN A 559 18.03 -12.21 56.60
C ASN A 559 17.28 -12.84 57.77
#